data_AF-A0A6M5Y700-F1
#
_entry.id   AF-A0A6M5Y700-F1
#
_cell.length_a   1.000
_cell.length_b   1.000
_cell.length_c   1.000
_cell.angle_alpha   90.00
_cell.angle_beta   90.00
_cell.angle_gamma   90.00
#
_symmetry.space_group_name_H-M   'P 1'
#
loop_
_entity.id
_entity.type
_entity.pdbx_description
1 polymer ?
#
loop_
_entity_poly.entity_id
_entity_poly.type
_entity_poly.pdbx_seq_one_letter_code
_entity_poly.pdbx_strand_id
1 'polypeptide(L)' 'MQTEPQTRHSHTLPELRFSLNLLYVGRLLLGMKSALLPTHDSLDAFDERIEDVTDELVATELLHEAAILAGDVLPTDSLN' A
#
# COMPACT_ATOMS: atom_id res chain seq x y z
N MET A 1 -9.12 8.43 23.51
CA MET A 1 -8.36 8.06 22.31
C MET A 1 -9.17 8.56 21.12
N GLN A 2 -8.72 9.60 20.42
CA GLN A 2 -9.40 10.03 19.19
C GLN A 2 -9.19 8.92 18.16
N THR A 3 -10.27 8.27 17.76
CA THR A 3 -10.26 7.33 16.65
C THR A 3 -10.03 8.12 15.36
N GLU A 4 -9.08 7.66 14.57
CA GLU A 4 -8.80 8.22 13.24
C GLU A 4 -10.06 8.10 12.37
N PRO A 5 -10.47 9.16 11.65
CA PRO A 5 -11.70 9.14 10.86
C PRO A 5 -11.66 8.02 9.83
N GLN A 6 -12.70 7.18 9.83
CA GLN A 6 -12.79 6.03 8.92
C GLN A 6 -13.53 6.46 7.65
N THR A 7 -12.99 6.11 6.49
CA THR A 7 -13.64 6.32 5.19
C THR A 7 -13.76 4.97 4.49
N ARG A 8 -14.47 4.93 3.36
CA ARG A 8 -14.48 3.74 2.49
C ARG A 8 -13.09 3.30 2.03
N HIS A 9 -12.09 4.19 2.03
CA HIS A 9 -10.71 3.92 1.60
C HIS A 9 -9.81 3.39 2.74
N SER A 10 -10.24 3.53 4.00
CA SER A 10 -9.41 3.23 5.17
C SER A 10 -9.06 1.75 5.31
N HIS A 11 -9.92 0.84 4.82
CA HIS A 11 -9.65 -0.60 4.87
C HIS A 11 -8.58 -1.04 3.86
N THR A 12 -8.46 -0.33 2.73
CA THR A 12 -7.54 -0.67 1.64
C THR A 12 -6.10 -0.23 1.95
N LEU A 13 -5.92 0.85 2.72
CA LEU A 13 -4.61 1.40 3.05
C LEU A 13 -3.68 0.40 3.78
N PRO A 14 -4.12 -0.32 4.84
CA PRO A 14 -3.30 -1.35 5.47
C PRO A 14 -2.90 -2.49 4.52
N GLU A 15 -3.81 -2.90 3.64
CA GLU A 15 -3.56 -3.97 2.67
C GLU A 15 -2.49 -3.56 1.66
N LEU A 16 -2.61 -2.36 1.06
CA LEU A 16 -1.62 -1.82 0.13
C LEU A 16 -0.24 -1.67 0.77
N ARG A 17 -0.18 -1.16 2.02
CA ARG A 17 1.08 -1.05 2.78
C ARG A 17 1.69 -2.42 3.05
N PHE A 18 0.87 -3.41 3.39
CA PHE A 18 1.35 -4.78 3.59
C PHE A 18 1.88 -5.41 2.29
N SER A 19 1.16 -5.26 1.19
CA SER A 19 1.58 -5.72 -0.13
C SER A 19 2.90 -5.09 -0.56
N LEU A 20 3.06 -3.78 -0.37
CA LEU A 20 4.28 -3.06 -0.68
C LEU A 20 5.49 -3.58 0.14
N ASN A 21 5.29 -3.82 1.44
CA ASN A 21 6.33 -4.41 2.28
C ASN A 21 6.75 -5.81 1.78
N LEU A 22 5.79 -6.65 1.39
CA LEU A 22 6.09 -7.97 0.86
C LEU A 22 6.87 -7.90 -0.47
N LEU A 23 6.54 -6.95 -1.34
CA LEU A 23 7.27 -6.71 -2.59
C LEU A 23 8.71 -6.28 -2.33
N TYR A 24 8.95 -5.36 -1.39
CA TYR A 24 10.31 -4.97 -1.00
C TYR A 24 11.12 -6.15 -0.43
N VAL A 25 10.50 -7.00 0.40
CA VAL A 25 11.15 -8.22 0.91
C VAL A 25 11.47 -9.18 -0.25
N GLY A 26 10.53 -9.42 -1.16
CA GLY A 26 10.74 -10.25 -2.34
C GLY A 26 11.88 -9.74 -3.21
N ARG A 27 11.92 -8.42 -3.45
CA ARG A 27 12.97 -7.75 -4.22
C ARG A 27 14.35 -7.84 -3.56
N LEU A 28 14.41 -7.75 -2.23
CA LEU A 28 15.65 -7.96 -1.46
C LEU A 28 16.16 -9.39 -1.61
N LEU A 29 15.29 -10.40 -1.41
CA LEU A 29 15.64 -11.81 -1.52
C LEU A 29 16.11 -12.17 -2.94
N LEU A 30 15.47 -11.61 -3.96
CA LEU A 30 15.86 -11.80 -5.35
C LEU A 30 17.23 -11.14 -5.64
N GLY A 31 17.51 -9.97 -5.07
CA GLY A 31 18.82 -9.33 -5.16
C GLY A 31 19.93 -10.18 -4.55
N MET A 32 19.68 -10.81 -3.40
CA MET A 32 20.63 -11.74 -2.76
C MET A 32 20.89 -12.97 -3.65
N LYS A 33 19.87 -13.47 -4.36
CA LYS A 33 20.00 -14.58 -5.31
C LYS A 33 20.71 -14.17 -6.61
N SER A 34 20.49 -12.96 -7.09
CA SER A 34 21.09 -12.47 -8.33
C SER A 34 22.60 -12.28 -8.24
N ALA A 35 23.17 -12.15 -7.04
CA ALA A 35 24.62 -12.23 -6.84
C ALA A 35 25.21 -13.59 -7.26
N LEU A 36 24.37 -14.63 -7.41
CA LEU A 36 24.75 -15.99 -7.80
C LEU A 36 24.34 -16.35 -9.24
N LEU A 37 23.39 -15.64 -9.87
CA LEU A 37 22.92 -15.86 -11.26
C LEU A 37 22.44 -14.55 -11.92
N PRO A 38 22.64 -14.34 -13.23
CA PRO A 38 22.13 -13.15 -13.92
C PRO A 38 20.63 -13.33 -14.21
N THR A 39 19.78 -12.66 -13.44
CA THR A 39 18.31 -12.66 -13.64
C THR A 39 17.79 -11.21 -13.59
N HIS A 40 18.20 -10.41 -14.58
CA HIS A 40 17.81 -8.99 -14.69
C HIS A 40 16.29 -8.82 -14.93
N ASP A 41 15.70 -9.59 -15.84
CA ASP A 41 14.27 -9.47 -16.19
C ASP A 41 13.31 -9.62 -15.00
N SER A 42 13.66 -10.49 -14.03
CA SER A 42 12.82 -10.68 -12.83
C SER A 42 12.93 -9.55 -11.81
N LEU A 43 14.06 -8.82 -11.81
CA LEU A 43 14.24 -7.66 -10.93
C LEU A 43 13.41 -6.49 -11.47
N ASP A 44 13.46 -6.27 -12.78
CA ASP A 44 12.70 -5.21 -13.45
C ASP A 44 11.19 -5.39 -13.27
N ALA A 45 10.69 -6.63 -13.39
CA ALA A 45 9.27 -6.92 -13.15
C ALA A 45 8.83 -6.70 -11.69
N PHE A 46 9.73 -6.93 -10.72
CA PHE A 46 9.46 -6.60 -9.31
C PHE A 46 9.46 -5.10 -9.07
N ASP A 47 10.38 -4.38 -9.71
CA ASP A 47 10.51 -2.94 -9.60
C ASP A 47 9.28 -2.24 -10.22
N GLU A 48 8.80 -2.69 -11.38
CA GLU A 48 7.53 -2.25 -11.99
C GLU A 48 6.34 -2.52 -11.06
N ARG A 49 6.28 -3.70 -10.43
CA ARG A 49 5.20 -4.02 -9.50
C ARG A 49 5.22 -3.19 -8.21
N ILE A 50 6.41 -2.80 -7.75
CA ILE A 50 6.58 -1.88 -6.62
C ILE A 50 6.03 -0.50 -7.00
N GLU A 51 6.31 -0.02 -8.22
CA GLU A 51 5.80 1.24 -8.74
C GLU A 51 4.26 1.23 -8.79
N ASP A 52 3.66 0.21 -9.42
CA ASP A 52 2.20 0.05 -9.52
C ASP A 52 1.50 0.16 -8.15
N VAL A 53 1.99 -0.59 -7.15
CA VAL A 53 1.39 -0.62 -5.81
C VAL A 53 1.64 0.68 -5.06
N THR A 54 2.77 1.35 -5.31
CA THR A 54 3.08 2.65 -4.72
C THR A 54 2.13 3.72 -5.26
N ASP A 55 1.87 3.74 -6.56
CA ASP A 55 0.93 4.66 -7.20
C ASP A 55 -0.50 4.46 -6.66
N GLU A 56 -0.93 3.21 -6.54
CA GLU A 56 -2.24 2.88 -5.96
C GLU A 56 -2.35 3.29 -4.49
N LEU A 57 -1.29 3.08 -3.70
CA LEU A 57 -1.24 3.51 -2.30
C LEU A 57 -1.39 5.03 -2.19
N VAL A 58 -0.60 5.79 -2.95
CA VAL A 58 -0.65 7.26 -2.92
C VAL A 58 -2.01 7.77 -3.38
N ALA A 59 -2.57 7.21 -4.45
CA ALA A 59 -3.90 7.56 -4.92
C ALA A 59 -4.98 7.29 -3.85
N THR A 60 -4.87 6.16 -3.16
CA THR A 60 -5.82 5.79 -2.10
C THR A 60 -5.67 6.69 -0.86
N GLU A 61 -4.46 7.07 -0.49
CA GLU A 61 -4.21 8.04 0.59
C GLU A 61 -4.81 9.41 0.25
N LEU A 62 -4.63 9.90 -0.98
CA LEU A 62 -5.24 11.15 -1.42
C LEU A 62 -6.77 11.09 -1.41
N LEU A 63 -7.36 9.97 -1.83
CA LEU A 63 -8.81 9.78 -1.79
C LEU A 63 -9.33 9.70 -0.35
N HIS A 64 -8.57 9.09 0.56
CA HIS A 64 -8.88 9.04 1.97
C HIS A 64 -8.92 10.46 2.58
N GLU A 65 -7.87 11.25 2.37
CA GLU A 65 -7.79 12.63 2.86
C GLU A 65 -8.86 13.54 2.24
N ALA A 66 -9.13 13.38 0.94
CA ALA A 66 -10.19 14.11 0.26
C ALA A 66 -11.58 13.76 0.82
N ALA A 67 -11.84 12.49 1.14
CA ALA A 67 -13.08 12.06 1.77
C ALA A 67 -13.23 12.64 3.18
N ILE A 68 -12.15 12.67 3.97
CA ILE A 68 -12.14 13.33 5.28
C ILE A 68 -12.49 14.82 5.12
N LEU A 69 -11.85 15.52 4.19
CA LEU A 69 -12.08 16.94 3.95
C LEU A 69 -13.52 17.22 3.50
N ALA A 70 -14.10 16.34 2.69
CA ALA A 70 -15.49 16.43 2.23
C ALA A 70 -16.52 16.04 3.31
N GLY A 71 -16.07 15.49 4.44
CA GLY A 71 -16.95 14.94 5.47
C GLY A 71 -17.58 13.59 5.11
N ASP A 72 -17.06 12.90 4.09
CA ASP A 72 -17.45 11.54 3.69
C ASP A 72 -16.79 10.49 4.61
N VAL A 73 -17.12 10.58 5.89
CA VAL A 73 -16.58 9.72 6.95
C VAL A 73 -17.67 8.72 7.35
N LEU A 74 -17.29 7.44 7.45
CA LEU A 74 -18.15 6.38 7.94
C LEU A 74 -18.53 6.64 9.41
N PRO A 75 -19.77 6.37 9.81
CA PRO A 75 -20.17 6.49 11.20
C PRO A 75 -19.30 5.55 12.04
N THR A 76 -18.57 6.12 13.00
CA THR A 76 -17.96 5.33 14.07
C THR A 76 -19.11 4.76 14.88
N ASP A 77 -19.33 3.45 14.82
CA ASP A 77 -20.39 2.79 15.59
C ASP A 77 -20.38 3.31 17.03
N SER A 78 -21.40 4.09 17.39
CA SER A 78 -21.78 4.34 18.76
C SER A 78 -22.40 3.05 19.28
N LEU A 79 -21.54 2.08 19.60
CA LEU A 79 -21.92 0.88 20.34
C LEU A 79 -22.42 1.33 21.72
N ASN A 80 -23.74 1.29 21.88
CA ASN A 80 -24.42 1.19 23.17
C ASN A 80 -23.99 -0.09 23.90
#